data_AF-A0A2S9JNL4-F1
#
_entry.id   AF-A0A2S9JNL4-F1
#
_cell.length_a   1.000
_cell.length_b   1.000
_cell.length_c   1.000
_cell.angle_alpha   90.00
_cell.angle_beta   90.00
_cell.angle_gamma   90.00
#
_symmetry.space_group_name_H-M   'P 1'
#
loop_
_entity.id
_entity.type
_entity.pdbx_description
1 polymer ?
#
loop_
_entity_poly.entity_id
_entity_poly.type
_entity_poly.pdbx_seq_one_letter_code
_entity_poly.pdbx_strand_id
1 'polypeptide(L)'
;MSCGNKTQKETKVPQPKTESAINDTVPSDTHEEVPSAAIRLLKTLPVRDLPITDSTRFDDFEKIGIPDNGFLKRIQFSPEHTDAKNFRLNYKIPFSENFTSAVVTYQSGEHELFTTLITLSKEDKIIDRLEIAYDEIAESAFGKSSSIEKDKITVTDWNWMSEENPVSENKTYILQQDGTFKTVPSAQNQ
;
A
#
# COMPACT_ATOMS: atom_id res chain seq x y z
N MET A 1 -56.67 -31.33 30.09
CA MET A 1 -55.72 -32.43 30.34
C MET A 1 -54.41 -31.77 30.77
N SER A 2 -54.21 -31.37 32.03
CA SER A 2 -53.94 -32.13 33.27
C SER A 2 -52.58 -32.82 33.33
N CYS A 3 -51.78 -32.40 34.33
CA CYS A 3 -50.63 -33.05 34.99
C CYS A 3 -49.27 -33.05 34.23
N GLY A 4 -48.12 -32.68 34.80
CA GLY A 4 -47.75 -32.28 36.16
C GLY A 4 -46.45 -32.99 36.64
N ASN A 5 -45.57 -32.24 37.35
CA ASN A 5 -44.58 -32.69 38.37
C ASN A 5 -43.45 -33.66 37.93
N LYS A 6 -42.33 -33.88 38.63
CA LYS A 6 -41.49 -33.26 39.68
C LYS A 6 -40.22 -34.16 39.75
N THR A 7 -39.07 -33.55 40.05
CA THR A 7 -37.98 -33.98 40.96
C THR A 7 -37.66 -35.48 41.18
N GLN A 8 -36.37 -35.84 41.13
CA GLN A 8 -35.55 -36.47 42.22
C GLN A 8 -34.19 -36.99 41.68
N LYS A 9 -33.04 -36.56 42.25
CA LYS A 9 -32.17 -37.23 43.26
C LYS A 9 -31.55 -38.55 42.73
N GLU A 10 -30.31 -38.97 42.98
CA GLU A 10 -29.19 -38.54 43.83
C GLU A 10 -27.98 -39.45 43.46
N THR A 11 -26.76 -38.92 43.59
CA THR A 11 -25.64 -39.56 44.32
C THR A 11 -24.66 -40.57 43.67
N LYS A 12 -23.39 -40.32 44.06
CA LYS A 12 -22.20 -41.18 44.25
C LYS A 12 -21.06 -41.16 43.21
N VAL A 13 -20.06 -40.35 43.57
CA VAL A 13 -18.62 -40.59 43.32
C VAL A 13 -18.16 -41.79 44.17
N PRO A 14 -17.21 -42.63 43.68
CA PRO A 14 -15.88 -42.64 44.29
C PRO A 14 -14.71 -42.74 43.28
N GLN A 15 -13.68 -41.93 43.49
CA GLN A 15 -12.27 -42.10 43.05
C GLN A 15 -11.62 -43.29 43.78
N PRO A 16 -10.52 -43.94 43.27
CA PRO A 16 -9.15 -43.42 43.52
C PRO A 16 -8.02 -43.75 42.51
N LYS A 17 -7.05 -42.80 42.44
CA LYS A 17 -5.55 -42.90 42.39
C LYS A 17 -4.87 -43.77 41.31
N THR A 18 -3.80 -43.34 40.62
CA THR A 18 -2.40 -43.13 41.07
C THR A 18 -1.59 -42.57 39.86
N GLU A 19 -1.00 -41.36 39.88
CA GLU A 19 0.37 -40.93 40.27
C GLU A 19 1.53 -41.23 39.27
N SER A 20 2.11 -40.15 38.71
CA SER A 20 3.52 -39.95 38.23
C SER A 20 3.53 -38.90 37.11
N ALA A 21 4.46 -37.96 36.92
CA ALA A 21 5.61 -37.47 37.67
C ALA A 21 6.02 -36.12 37.03
N ILE A 22 6.35 -35.14 37.88
CA ILE A 22 7.22 -33.95 37.75
C ILE A 22 8.01 -33.70 36.43
N ASN A 23 7.93 -32.49 35.87
CA ASN A 23 9.00 -31.47 35.93
C ASN A 23 8.64 -30.13 35.23
N ASP A 24 9.09 -29.04 35.86
CA ASP A 24 9.04 -27.63 35.47
C ASP A 24 9.61 -27.32 34.08
N THR A 25 8.99 -26.37 33.34
CA THR A 25 9.67 -25.32 32.56
C THR A 25 8.64 -24.23 32.16
N VAL A 26 8.86 -23.00 32.60
CA VAL A 26 8.36 -21.73 32.01
C VAL A 26 9.53 -21.17 31.16
N PRO A 27 9.41 -20.31 30.12
CA PRO A 27 8.26 -19.61 29.48
C PRO A 27 8.24 -19.82 27.94
N SER A 28 7.32 -19.17 27.20
CA SER A 28 7.68 -18.13 26.20
C SER A 28 6.52 -17.87 25.23
N ASP A 29 6.19 -16.59 25.11
CA ASP A 29 5.69 -15.86 23.95
C ASP A 29 4.92 -16.63 22.89
N THR A 30 3.60 -16.45 22.90
CA THR A 30 2.82 -16.49 21.67
C THR A 30 2.74 -15.07 21.13
N HIS A 31 3.75 -14.67 20.34
CA HIS A 31 3.54 -13.62 19.36
C HIS A 31 2.47 -14.12 18.39
N GLU A 32 1.28 -13.52 18.46
CA GLU A 32 0.25 -13.74 17.44
C GLU A 32 0.80 -13.26 16.09
N GLU A 33 1.17 -14.21 15.23
CA GLU A 33 1.43 -13.96 13.82
C GLU A 33 0.13 -13.48 13.16
N VAL A 34 0.11 -12.20 12.78
CA VAL A 34 -0.95 -11.63 11.94
C VAL A 34 -0.77 -12.14 10.49
N PRO A 35 -1.85 -12.58 9.78
CA PRO A 35 -1.73 -13.68 8.81
C PRO A 35 -1.50 -13.23 7.37
N SER A 36 -0.48 -13.83 6.74
CA SER A 36 -0.37 -14.41 5.37
C SER A 36 -0.97 -13.70 4.12
N ALA A 37 -2.15 -13.11 4.19
CA ALA A 37 -2.88 -12.59 3.02
C ALA A 37 -2.26 -11.29 2.44
N ALA A 38 -1.72 -10.41 3.28
CA ALA A 38 -1.06 -9.17 2.83
C ALA A 38 0.22 -9.48 2.04
N ILE A 39 1.06 -10.38 2.58
CA ILE A 39 2.27 -10.88 1.92
C ILE A 39 1.93 -11.55 0.58
N ARG A 40 0.78 -12.21 0.47
CA ARG A 40 0.33 -12.81 -0.80
C ARG A 40 0.01 -11.76 -1.85
N LEU A 41 -0.65 -10.66 -1.49
CA LEU A 41 -1.08 -9.63 -2.45
C LEU A 41 0.10 -8.94 -3.13
N LEU A 42 1.07 -8.45 -2.35
CA LEU A 42 2.28 -7.85 -2.91
C LEU A 42 3.08 -8.86 -3.74
N LYS A 43 3.10 -10.15 -3.36
CA LYS A 43 3.76 -11.20 -4.17
C LYS A 43 3.09 -11.41 -5.53
N THR A 44 1.78 -11.19 -5.65
CA THR A 44 1.05 -11.35 -6.92
C THR A 44 1.15 -10.15 -7.87
N LEU A 45 1.57 -8.98 -7.38
CA LEU A 45 1.72 -7.82 -8.23
C LEU A 45 2.80 -8.03 -9.30
N PRO A 46 2.55 -7.61 -10.55
CA PRO A 46 3.56 -7.67 -11.59
C PRO A 46 4.78 -6.84 -11.19
N VAL A 47 5.96 -7.34 -11.51
CA VAL A 47 7.22 -6.61 -11.35
C VAL A 47 7.50 -5.88 -12.66
N ARG A 48 7.80 -4.59 -12.59
CA ARG A 48 8.29 -3.81 -13.73
C ARG A 48 9.77 -3.51 -13.52
N ASP A 49 10.58 -3.87 -14.50
CA ASP A 49 12.00 -3.57 -14.50
C ASP A 49 12.25 -2.15 -15.00
N LEU A 50 13.37 -1.57 -14.54
CA LEU A 50 13.77 -0.21 -14.87
C LEU A 50 14.48 -0.17 -16.24
N PRO A 51 14.36 0.94 -17.01
CA PRO A 51 13.62 2.16 -16.68
C PRO A 51 12.11 2.03 -16.91
N ILE A 52 11.32 2.78 -16.14
CA ILE A 52 9.85 2.80 -16.23
C ILE A 52 9.40 4.23 -16.49
N THR A 53 8.49 4.41 -17.46
CA THR A 53 7.67 5.62 -17.54
C THR A 53 6.30 5.31 -16.95
N ASP A 54 5.86 6.12 -16.00
CA ASP A 54 4.47 6.11 -15.52
C ASP A 54 3.76 7.40 -15.94
N SER A 55 2.63 7.21 -16.62
CA SER A 55 1.73 8.26 -17.07
C SER A 55 0.30 7.74 -16.96
N THR A 56 -0.01 7.06 -15.86
CA THR A 56 -1.32 6.46 -15.61
C THR A 56 -2.43 7.51 -15.78
N ARG A 57 -3.48 7.15 -16.52
CA ARG A 57 -4.61 8.02 -16.87
C ARG A 57 -5.95 7.38 -16.55
N PHE A 58 -7.01 8.17 -16.52
CA PHE A 58 -8.38 7.70 -16.33
C PHE A 58 -8.78 6.60 -17.32
N ASP A 59 -8.38 6.73 -18.59
CA ASP A 59 -8.69 5.76 -19.65
C ASP A 59 -8.13 4.35 -19.39
N ASP A 60 -7.07 4.25 -18.60
CA ASP A 60 -6.36 3.00 -18.32
C ASP A 60 -6.64 2.47 -16.92
N PHE A 61 -7.17 3.30 -16.02
CA PHE A 61 -7.34 3.02 -14.61
C PHE A 61 -8.02 1.68 -14.30
N GLU A 62 -9.14 1.37 -14.97
CA GLU A 62 -9.87 0.12 -14.75
C GLU A 62 -9.18 -1.11 -15.35
N LYS A 63 -8.25 -0.90 -16.29
CA LYS A 63 -7.53 -1.95 -17.01
C LYS A 63 -6.24 -2.36 -16.30
N ILE A 64 -5.73 -1.52 -15.40
CA ILE A 64 -4.46 -1.73 -14.72
C ILE A 64 -4.64 -2.05 -13.23
N GLY A 65 -3.68 -2.79 -12.69
CA GLY A 65 -3.63 -3.14 -11.29
C GLY A 65 -4.77 -4.04 -10.80
N ILE A 66 -4.72 -4.34 -9.51
CA ILE A 66 -5.71 -5.12 -8.79
C ILE A 66 -6.41 -4.23 -7.77
N PRO A 67 -7.75 -4.29 -7.63
CA PRO A 67 -8.46 -3.55 -6.59
C PRO A 67 -7.91 -3.85 -5.19
N ASP A 68 -7.73 -2.80 -4.39
CA ASP A 68 -7.35 -2.97 -2.98
C ASP A 68 -8.49 -3.65 -2.20
N ASN A 69 -8.15 -4.73 -1.50
CA ASN A 69 -9.08 -5.47 -0.65
C ASN A 69 -8.75 -5.24 0.84
N GLY A 70 -8.35 -4.01 1.20
CA GLY A 70 -8.00 -3.61 2.56
C GLY A 70 -6.52 -3.80 2.92
N PHE A 71 -5.63 -3.99 1.94
CA PHE A 71 -4.19 -3.96 2.19
C PHE A 71 -3.75 -2.54 2.54
N LEU A 72 -4.19 -1.52 1.79
CA LEU A 72 -3.82 -0.13 2.03
C LEU A 72 -4.26 0.36 3.42
N LYS A 73 -5.46 -0.04 3.86
CA LYS A 73 -5.94 0.26 5.22
C LYS A 73 -5.05 -0.34 6.31
N ARG A 74 -4.53 -1.55 6.10
CA ARG A 74 -3.70 -2.28 7.08
C ARG A 74 -2.33 -1.62 7.25
N ILE A 75 -1.74 -1.15 6.15
CA ILE A 75 -0.46 -0.41 6.17
C ILE A 75 -0.64 1.06 6.55
N GLN A 76 -1.85 1.47 6.93
CA GLN A 76 -2.21 2.85 7.29
C GLN A 76 -1.88 3.86 6.18
N PHE A 77 -2.09 3.46 4.92
CA PHE A 77 -2.01 4.38 3.80
C PHE A 77 -3.12 5.42 3.94
N SER A 78 -2.72 6.67 4.12
CA SER A 78 -3.61 7.83 4.17
C SER A 78 -3.38 8.67 2.91
N PRO A 79 -4.28 8.67 1.93
CA PRO A 79 -4.19 9.60 0.81
C PRO A 79 -4.24 11.04 1.32
N GLU A 80 -3.72 11.98 0.54
CA GLU A 80 -3.79 13.41 0.88
C GLU A 80 -5.22 13.94 0.79
N HIS A 81 -6.05 13.32 -0.06
CA HIS A 81 -7.43 13.70 -0.30
C HIS A 81 -8.40 12.80 0.46
N THR A 82 -9.31 13.41 1.23
CA THR A 82 -10.21 12.70 2.17
C THR A 82 -11.31 11.89 1.49
N ASP A 83 -11.64 12.22 0.24
CA ASP A 83 -12.65 11.59 -0.60
C ASP A 83 -12.07 10.53 -1.55
N ALA A 84 -10.80 10.17 -1.34
CA ALA A 84 -10.11 9.19 -2.16
C ALA A 84 -10.78 7.81 -2.13
N LYS A 85 -10.96 7.22 -3.32
CA LYS A 85 -11.71 5.97 -3.56
C LYS A 85 -11.09 5.13 -4.67
N ASN A 86 -11.65 3.93 -4.86
CA ASN A 86 -11.31 3.01 -5.95
C ASN A 86 -9.81 2.66 -6.02
N PHE A 87 -9.16 2.46 -4.87
CA PHE A 87 -7.74 2.15 -4.85
C PHE A 87 -7.39 0.87 -5.62
N ARG A 88 -6.28 0.93 -6.38
CA ARG A 88 -5.71 -0.20 -7.10
C ARG A 88 -4.21 -0.28 -6.83
N LEU A 89 -3.72 -1.50 -6.69
CA LEU A 89 -2.29 -1.81 -6.59
C LEU A 89 -1.80 -2.22 -7.98
N ASN A 90 -0.86 -1.48 -8.56
CA ASN A 90 -0.53 -1.62 -9.97
C ASN A 90 0.61 -2.61 -10.18
N TYR A 91 1.79 -2.29 -9.68
CA TYR A 91 3.00 -3.06 -9.90
C TYR A 91 4.04 -2.79 -8.80
N LYS A 92 5.10 -3.60 -8.78
CA LYS A 92 6.28 -3.40 -7.94
C LYS A 92 7.49 -3.01 -8.76
N ILE A 93 8.42 -2.32 -8.11
CA ILE A 93 9.70 -1.92 -8.70
C ILE A 93 10.83 -2.52 -7.84
N PRO A 94 11.77 -3.28 -8.41
CA PRO A 94 12.82 -3.95 -7.65
C PRO A 94 14.00 -3.02 -7.36
N PHE A 95 13.78 -1.93 -6.64
CA PHE A 95 14.83 -0.96 -6.29
C PHE A 95 15.87 -1.53 -5.32
N SER A 96 15.43 -2.30 -4.34
CA SER A 96 16.26 -2.80 -3.25
C SER A 96 15.65 -4.05 -2.61
N GLU A 97 16.47 -4.84 -1.94
CA GLU A 97 16.02 -5.94 -1.06
C GLU A 97 15.74 -5.46 0.38
N ASN A 98 16.08 -4.20 0.69
CA ASN A 98 15.91 -3.64 2.04
C ASN A 98 14.48 -3.18 2.33
N PHE A 99 13.74 -2.80 1.28
CA PHE A 99 12.36 -2.34 1.34
C PHE A 99 11.59 -2.85 0.13
N THR A 100 10.26 -2.87 0.21
CA THR A 100 9.40 -3.12 -0.95
C THR A 100 8.96 -1.81 -1.56
N SER A 101 8.92 -1.72 -2.89
CA SER A 101 8.31 -0.59 -3.60
C SER A 101 7.10 -1.05 -4.39
N ALA A 102 6.00 -0.33 -4.25
CA ALA A 102 4.74 -0.61 -4.95
C ALA A 102 4.10 0.68 -5.45
N VAL A 103 3.42 0.60 -6.58
CA VAL A 103 2.65 1.71 -7.15
C VAL A 103 1.17 1.50 -6.87
N VAL A 104 0.55 2.55 -6.34
CA VAL A 104 -0.87 2.61 -5.99
C VAL A 104 -1.53 3.69 -6.83
N THR A 105 -2.69 3.42 -7.39
CA THR A 105 -3.53 4.44 -8.05
C THR A 105 -4.86 4.56 -7.33
N TYR A 106 -5.39 5.76 -7.22
CA TYR A 106 -6.70 6.03 -6.63
C TYR A 106 -7.32 7.30 -7.22
N GLN A 107 -8.65 7.36 -7.17
CA GLN A 107 -9.41 8.53 -7.61
C GLN A 107 -9.68 9.45 -6.43
N SER A 108 -9.71 10.76 -6.67
CA SER A 108 -10.32 11.75 -5.78
C SER A 108 -11.44 12.48 -6.52
N GLY A 109 -12.60 12.61 -5.88
CA GLY A 109 -13.79 13.12 -6.55
C GLY A 109 -14.15 12.33 -7.81
N GLU A 110 -14.60 13.05 -8.82
CA GLU A 110 -14.97 12.49 -10.13
C GLU A 110 -13.93 12.75 -11.22
N HIS A 111 -12.98 13.66 -10.97
CA HIS A 111 -12.13 14.21 -12.03
C HIS A 111 -10.64 14.11 -11.78
N GLU A 112 -10.21 13.59 -10.63
CA GLU A 112 -8.79 13.50 -10.30
C GLU A 112 -8.36 12.03 -10.10
N LEU A 113 -7.22 11.67 -10.69
CA LEU A 113 -6.60 10.36 -10.55
C LEU A 113 -5.15 10.54 -10.11
N PHE A 114 -4.80 9.94 -8.98
CA PHE A 114 -3.48 10.01 -8.38
C PHE A 114 -2.78 8.66 -8.49
N THR A 115 -1.51 8.67 -8.86
CA THR A 115 -0.65 7.49 -8.83
C THR A 115 0.56 7.77 -7.97
N THR A 116 0.69 7.00 -6.89
CA THR A 116 1.69 7.17 -5.84
C THR A 116 2.58 5.93 -5.77
N LEU A 117 3.89 6.14 -5.89
CA LEU A 117 4.91 5.17 -5.51
C LEU A 117 5.09 5.20 -3.99
N ILE A 118 4.93 4.06 -3.34
CA ILE A 118 5.18 3.90 -1.91
C ILE A 118 6.36 2.96 -1.67
N THR A 119 7.12 3.24 -0.62
CA THR A 119 8.13 2.32 -0.07
C THR A 119 7.66 1.77 1.27
N LEU A 120 7.89 0.49 1.49
CA LEU A 120 7.44 -0.25 2.67
C LEU A 120 8.62 -0.96 3.34
N SER A 121 8.66 -0.93 4.67
CA SER A 121 9.58 -1.76 5.45
C SER A 121 9.24 -3.25 5.29
N LYS A 122 10.10 -4.13 5.81
CA LYS A 122 9.85 -5.58 5.81
C LYS A 122 8.63 -5.98 6.64
N GLU A 123 8.17 -5.11 7.53
CA GLU A 123 6.99 -5.23 8.37
C GLU A 123 5.78 -4.50 7.79
N ASP A 124 5.79 -4.19 6.48
CA ASP A 124 4.73 -3.51 5.74
C ASP A 124 4.36 -2.12 6.30
N LYS A 125 5.31 -1.41 6.92
CA LYS A 125 5.13 -0.01 7.33
C LYS A 125 5.56 0.92 6.21
N ILE A 126 4.74 1.93 5.89
CA ILE A 126 5.13 2.97 4.93
C ILE A 126 6.37 3.70 5.45
N ILE A 127 7.43 3.67 4.66
CA ILE A 127 8.66 4.44 4.87
C ILE A 127 8.47 5.83 4.27
N ASP A 128 8.12 5.88 2.99
CA ASP A 128 7.91 7.13 2.27
C ASP A 128 6.96 6.96 1.06
N ARG A 129 6.59 8.07 0.45
CA ARG A 129 5.68 8.14 -0.70
C ARG A 129 6.10 9.22 -1.68
N LEU A 130 5.81 9.01 -2.95
CA LEU A 130 6.02 9.98 -4.02
C LEU A 130 4.88 9.89 -5.03
N GLU A 131 4.22 11.00 -5.31
CA GLU A 131 3.29 11.07 -6.44
C GLU A 131 4.08 11.07 -7.75
N ILE A 132 3.81 10.08 -8.60
CA ILE A 132 4.57 9.82 -9.82
C ILE A 132 3.75 10.00 -11.10
N ALA A 133 2.42 10.02 -11.00
CA ALA A 133 1.53 10.44 -12.07
C ALA A 133 0.23 11.00 -11.49
N TYR A 134 -0.40 11.87 -12.27
CA TYR A 134 -1.66 12.55 -11.97
C TYR A 134 -2.36 12.87 -13.28
N ASP A 135 -3.67 12.71 -13.28
CA ASP A 135 -4.53 13.00 -14.44
C ASP A 135 -5.78 13.72 -13.94
N GLU A 136 -6.08 14.86 -14.57
CA GLU A 136 -7.24 15.70 -14.28
C GLU A 136 -8.11 15.77 -15.54
N ILE A 137 -9.40 15.46 -15.41
CA ILE A 137 -10.29 15.31 -16.59
C ILE A 137 -11.47 16.30 -16.62
N ALA A 138 -11.59 17.21 -15.67
CA ALA A 138 -12.64 18.23 -15.73
C ALA A 138 -12.32 19.25 -16.83
N GLU A 139 -11.13 19.85 -16.77
CA GLU A 139 -10.63 20.83 -17.74
C GLU A 139 -9.43 20.30 -18.55
N SER A 140 -8.91 19.11 -18.21
CA SER A 140 -7.69 18.54 -18.83
C SER A 140 -6.50 19.50 -18.76
N ALA A 141 -6.46 20.29 -17.68
CA ALA A 141 -5.56 21.41 -17.50
C ALA A 141 -4.25 20.98 -16.85
N PHE A 142 -4.28 19.92 -16.05
CA PHE A 142 -3.15 19.50 -15.24
C PHE A 142 -2.85 18.02 -15.41
N GLY A 143 -1.57 17.68 -15.34
CA GLY A 143 -1.14 16.30 -15.44
C GLY A 143 0.26 16.12 -14.90
N LYS A 144 0.59 14.89 -14.52
CA LYS A 144 1.90 14.50 -14.04
C LYS A 144 2.30 13.17 -14.64
N SER A 145 3.57 13.05 -14.98
CA SER A 145 4.17 11.80 -15.43
C SER A 145 5.57 11.66 -14.83
N SER A 146 6.13 10.46 -14.85
CA SER A 146 7.47 10.22 -14.34
C SER A 146 8.30 9.32 -15.22
N SER A 147 9.61 9.56 -15.19
CA SER A 147 10.65 8.63 -15.62
C SER A 147 11.35 8.10 -14.37
N ILE A 148 11.31 6.79 -14.18
CA ILE A 148 11.82 6.08 -13.03
C ILE A 148 13.04 5.26 -13.49
N GLU A 149 14.21 5.65 -13.03
CA GLU A 149 15.49 4.99 -13.27
C GLU A 149 16.04 4.42 -11.96
N LYS A 150 17.16 3.68 -12.02
CA LYS A 150 17.72 3.00 -10.85
C LYS A 150 18.16 3.95 -9.73
N ASP A 151 18.64 5.12 -10.12
CA ASP A 151 19.31 6.10 -9.28
C ASP A 151 18.52 7.40 -9.15
N LYS A 152 17.51 7.63 -10.00
CA LYS A 152 16.70 8.84 -9.98
C LYS A 152 15.27 8.60 -10.46
N ILE A 153 14.38 9.43 -9.95
CA ILE A 153 13.01 9.57 -10.44
C ILE A 153 12.82 11.02 -10.85
N THR A 154 12.49 11.24 -12.11
CA THR A 154 12.13 12.57 -12.62
C THR A 154 10.63 12.62 -12.80
N VAL A 155 9.97 13.51 -12.06
CA VAL A 155 8.56 13.82 -12.18
C VAL A 155 8.40 15.08 -12.99
N THR A 156 7.56 15.05 -14.01
CA THR A 156 7.21 16.20 -14.84
C THR A 156 5.75 16.58 -14.56
N ASP A 157 5.58 17.75 -13.94
CA ASP A 157 4.29 18.43 -13.79
C ASP A 157 3.99 19.20 -15.08
N TRP A 158 2.75 19.13 -15.56
CA TRP A 158 2.28 19.83 -16.75
C TRP A 158 1.08 20.71 -16.42
N ASN A 159 1.06 21.90 -17.01
CA ASN A 159 -0.02 22.87 -16.92
C ASN A 159 -0.37 23.38 -18.33
N TRP A 160 -1.58 23.07 -18.79
CA TRP A 160 -2.14 23.44 -20.09
C TRP A 160 -3.11 24.64 -20.02
N MET A 161 -3.22 25.32 -18.87
CA MET A 161 -4.10 26.51 -18.72
C MET A 161 -3.64 27.73 -19.54
N SER A 162 -2.37 27.76 -19.95
CA SER A 162 -1.83 28.84 -20.77
C SER A 162 -2.21 28.61 -22.24
N GLU A 163 -2.98 29.54 -22.82
CA GLU A 163 -3.51 29.45 -24.19
C GLU A 163 -2.43 29.38 -25.27
N GLU A 164 -1.22 29.89 -25.00
CA GLU A 164 -0.15 29.95 -26.01
C GLU A 164 0.76 28.72 -26.02
N ASN A 165 1.13 28.18 -24.85
CA ASN A 165 2.01 27.00 -24.73
C ASN A 165 1.85 26.30 -23.36
N PRO A 166 1.87 24.95 -23.31
CA PRO A 166 1.91 24.22 -22.05
C PRO A 166 3.19 24.51 -21.28
N VAL A 167 3.08 24.68 -19.96
CA VAL A 167 4.21 24.85 -19.06
C VAL A 167 4.50 23.53 -18.37
N SER A 168 5.77 23.15 -18.28
CA SER A 168 6.20 21.96 -17.53
C SER A 168 7.28 22.28 -16.50
N GLU A 169 7.20 21.65 -15.33
CA GLU A 169 8.23 21.69 -14.30
C GLU A 169 8.77 20.28 -14.04
N ASN A 170 10.09 20.13 -13.97
CA ASN A 170 10.73 18.86 -13.62
C ASN A 170 11.23 18.88 -12.17
N LYS A 171 10.82 17.88 -11.39
CA LYS A 171 11.33 17.61 -10.05
C LYS A 171 12.08 16.28 -10.06
N THR A 172 13.32 16.29 -9.60
CA THR A 172 14.14 15.06 -9.54
C THR A 172 14.28 14.59 -8.10
N TYR A 173 14.11 13.30 -7.90
CA TYR A 173 14.19 12.62 -6.61
C TYR A 173 15.23 11.51 -6.68
N ILE A 174 15.99 11.34 -5.61
CA ILE A 174 16.89 10.20 -5.40
C ILE A 174 16.28 9.31 -4.33
N LEU A 175 16.02 8.05 -4.68
CA LEU A 175 15.59 7.05 -3.71
C LEU A 175 16.81 6.59 -2.90
N GLN A 176 16.76 6.82 -1.59
CA GLN A 176 17.81 6.46 -0.66
C GLN A 176 17.77 4.97 -0.32
N GLN A 177 18.87 4.43 0.21
CA GLN A 177 18.98 3.02 0.60
C GLN A 177 18.03 2.62 1.73
N ASP A 178 17.56 3.60 2.52
CA ASP A 178 16.58 3.41 3.59
C ASP A 178 15.12 3.46 3.08
N GLY A 179 14.91 3.70 1.78
CA GLY A 179 13.58 3.77 1.17
C GLY A 179 12.97 5.17 1.11
N THR A 180 13.66 6.21 1.58
CA THR A 180 13.16 7.60 1.53
C THR A 180 13.46 8.29 0.19
N PHE A 181 12.60 9.23 -0.22
CA PHE A 181 12.79 10.05 -1.42
C PHE A 181 13.38 11.40 -1.04
N LYS A 182 14.51 11.75 -1.66
CA LYS A 182 15.14 13.07 -1.48
C LYS A 182 15.07 13.89 -2.75
N THR A 183 14.51 15.10 -2.67
CA THR A 183 14.53 16.05 -3.78
C THR A 183 15.95 16.53 -4.06
N VAL A 184 16.28 16.64 -5.34
CA VAL A 184 17.48 17.30 -5.82
C VAL A 184 17.10 18.75 -6.15
N PRO A 185 17.76 19.76 -5.56
CA PRO A 185 17.55 21.14 -5.95
C PRO A 185 17.77 21.30 -7.46
N SER A 186 16.83 21.92 -8.16
CA SER A 186 17.06 22.36 -9.52
C SER A 186 18.24 23.31 -9.51
N ALA A 187 19.27 23.04 -10.32
CA ALA A 187 20.34 23.99 -10.53
C ALA A 187 19.70 25.26 -11.09
N GLN A 188 19.63 26.32 -10.27
CA GLN A 188 19.28 27.64 -10.77
C GLN A 188 20.41 28.02 -11.73
N ASN A 189 20.14 27.92 -13.03
CA ASN A 189 20.99 28.55 -14.01
C ASN A 189 20.98 30.06 -13.72
N GLN A 190 22.18 30.60 -13.58
CA GLN A 190 22.52 31.98 -13.18
C GLN A 190 21.79 33.06 -13.97
#